data_AF-A0A660RTC8-F1
#
_entry.id   AF-A0A660RTC8-F1
#
_cell.length_a   1.000
_cell.length_b   1.000
_cell.length_c   1.000
_cell.angle_alpha   90.00
_cell.angle_beta   90.00
_cell.angle_gamma   90.00
#
_symmetry.space_group_name_H-M   'P 1'
#
loop_
_entity.id
_entity.type
_entity.pdbx_description
1 polymer ?
#
loop_
_entity_poly.entity_id
_entity_poly.type
_entity_poly.pdbx_seq_one_letter_code
_entity_poly.pdbx_strand_id
1 'polypeptide(L)'
;DFTARLVAAAINRAEVVSGWDLARHRPKPAQRVAPVGSVYWFDDLEGDPGGLEKLIENGLWPLIDKPDATRMAEGFNNVLVAAWPQE
;
A
#
# COMPACT_ATOMS: atom_id res chain seq x y z
N ASP A 1 13.09 8.30 10.79
CA ASP A 1 12.97 8.05 9.34
C ASP A 1 13.84 6.87 8.96
N PHE A 2 13.38 6.07 8.02
CA PHE A 2 14.09 4.88 7.53
C PHE A 2 14.03 4.86 6.00
N THR A 3 14.96 4.15 5.38
CA THR A 3 14.99 3.93 3.93
C THR A 3 15.33 2.47 3.64
N ALA A 4 14.92 1.97 2.48
CA ALA A 4 15.28 0.63 2.03
C ALA A 4 15.30 0.60 0.49
N ARG A 5 16.04 -0.34 -0.09
CA ARG A 5 16.17 -0.51 -1.54
C ARG A 5 15.26 -1.61 -2.04
N LEU A 6 14.39 -1.31 -3.01
CA LEU A 6 13.53 -2.31 -3.66
C LEU A 6 14.39 -3.23 -4.55
N VAL A 7 14.32 -4.54 -4.33
CA VAL A 7 15.08 -5.54 -5.10
C VAL A 7 14.24 -6.35 -6.07
N ALA A 8 13.00 -6.65 -5.69
CA ALA A 8 12.11 -7.47 -6.49
C ALA A 8 10.66 -7.13 -6.16
N ALA A 9 9.76 -7.46 -7.08
CA ALA A 9 8.34 -7.45 -6.81
C ALA A 9 7.62 -8.54 -7.60
N ALA A 10 6.64 -9.19 -6.96
CA ALA A 10 5.74 -10.16 -7.57
C ALA A 10 4.35 -9.54 -7.58
N ILE A 11 3.96 -9.03 -8.75
CA ILE A 11 2.75 -8.23 -8.93
C ILE A 11 2.03 -8.76 -10.17
N ASN A 12 0.74 -9.02 -10.05
CA ASN A 12 -0.11 -9.32 -11.20
C ASN A 12 -0.36 -8.06 -12.05
N ARG A 13 -1.07 -8.21 -13.17
CA ARG A 13 -1.54 -7.06 -13.96
C ARG A 13 -2.32 -6.11 -13.05
N ALA A 14 -2.01 -4.81 -13.16
CA ALA A 14 -2.73 -3.78 -12.43
C ALA A 14 -4.25 -3.84 -12.71
N GLU A 15 -5.04 -3.68 -11.66
CA GLU A 15 -6.50 -3.67 -11.74
C GLU A 15 -7.00 -2.23 -11.79
N VAL A 16 -8.26 -2.05 -12.22
CA VAL A 16 -8.93 -0.75 -12.19
C VAL A 16 -10.16 -0.87 -11.31
N VAL A 17 -10.16 -0.13 -10.21
CA VAL A 17 -11.27 -0.12 -9.25
C VAL A 17 -11.94 1.25 -9.26
N SER A 18 -13.28 1.24 -9.36
CA SER A 18 -14.12 2.42 -9.16
C SER A 18 -15.08 2.16 -7.99
N GLY A 19 -16.37 2.00 -8.28
CA GLY A 19 -17.46 1.86 -7.32
C GLY A 19 -18.52 2.93 -7.53
N TRP A 20 -19.60 2.83 -6.76
CA TRP A 20 -20.69 3.80 -6.79
C TRP A 20 -20.72 4.60 -5.49
N ASP A 21 -20.75 5.92 -5.58
CA ASP A 21 -20.97 6.83 -4.46
C ASP A 21 -22.48 6.96 -4.25
N LEU A 22 -23.01 6.28 -3.24
CA LEU A 22 -24.43 6.32 -2.90
C LEU A 22 -24.88 7.69 -2.40
N ALA A 23 -24.03 8.44 -1.70
CA ALA A 23 -24.39 9.76 -1.18
C ALA A 23 -24.51 10.80 -2.30
N ARG A 24 -23.67 10.69 -3.33
CA ARG A 24 -23.67 11.61 -4.48
C ARG A 24 -24.35 11.03 -5.72
N HIS A 25 -24.89 9.82 -5.64
CA HIS A 25 -25.52 9.09 -6.74
C HIS A 25 -24.73 9.11 -8.05
N ARG A 26 -23.42 8.86 -7.98
CA ARG A 26 -22.52 8.90 -9.16
C ARG A 26 -21.39 7.87 -9.07
N PRO A 27 -20.72 7.52 -10.19
CA PRO A 27 -19.52 6.70 -10.14
C PRO A 27 -18.40 7.37 -9.33
N LYS A 28 -17.67 6.56 -8.56
CA LYS A 28 -16.40 6.96 -7.95
C LYS A 28 -15.33 7.04 -9.04
N PRO A 29 -14.29 7.88 -8.88
CA PRO A 29 -13.15 7.90 -9.80
C PRO A 29 -12.55 6.49 -9.93
N ALA A 30 -12.34 6.07 -11.18
CA ALA A 30 -11.63 4.83 -11.48
C ALA A 30 -10.13 5.03 -11.19
N GLN A 31 -9.56 4.14 -10.39
CA GLN A 31 -8.17 4.18 -9.97
C GLN A 31 -7.49 2.89 -10.40
N ARG A 32 -6.29 3.03 -10.97
CA ARG A 32 -5.41 1.89 -11.24
C ARG A 32 -4.76 1.49 -9.91
N VAL A 33 -4.87 0.21 -9.54
CA VAL A 33 -4.39 -0.31 -8.26
C VAL A 33 -3.46 -1.51 -8.45
N ALA A 34 -2.57 -1.71 -7.48
CA ALA A 34 -1.88 -2.99 -7.34
C ALA A 34 -2.88 -4.03 -6.82
N PRO A 35 -2.93 -5.24 -7.41
CA PRO A 35 -3.83 -6.30 -6.97
C PRO A 35 -3.45 -6.81 -5.58
N VAL A 36 -4.43 -7.38 -4.86
CA VAL A 36 -4.18 -8.05 -3.58
C VAL A 36 -3.18 -9.18 -3.75
N GLY A 37 -2.32 -9.39 -2.74
CA GLY A 37 -1.26 -10.39 -2.78
C GLY A 37 -0.01 -9.96 -3.54
N SER A 38 0.08 -8.69 -3.96
CA SER A 38 1.33 -8.13 -4.49
C SER A 38 2.39 -8.09 -3.38
N VAL A 39 3.59 -8.62 -3.68
CA VAL A 39 4.72 -8.68 -2.74
C VAL A 39 5.87 -7.83 -3.27
N TYR A 40 6.48 -7.03 -2.39
CA TYR A 40 7.63 -6.19 -2.67
C TYR A 40 8.75 -6.55 -1.69
N TRP A 41 9.93 -6.85 -2.20
CA TRP A 41 11.10 -7.18 -1.40
C TRP A 41 12.02 -5.95 -1.34
N PHE A 42 12.35 -5.50 -0.13
CA PHE A 42 13.33 -4.44 0.16
C PHE A 42 14.54 -4.90 0.99
N ASP A 43 15.76 -4.72 0.48
CA ASP A 43 17.00 -4.91 1.24
C ASP A 43 17.57 -3.57 1.68
N ASP A 44 18.76 -3.60 2.30
CA ASP A 44 19.50 -2.37 2.64
C ASP A 44 18.67 -1.41 3.53
N LEU A 45 18.00 -1.98 4.54
CA LEU A 45 17.17 -1.20 5.47
C LEU A 45 18.08 -0.37 6.37
N GLU A 46 18.03 0.95 6.20
CA GLU A 46 18.75 1.93 6.99
C GLU A 46 17.78 2.76 7.86
N GLY A 47 18.24 3.19 9.04
CA GLY A 47 17.45 4.01 9.96
C GLY A 47 16.65 3.20 10.97
N ASP A 48 15.63 3.83 11.57
CA ASP A 48 14.84 3.24 12.66
C ASP A 48 13.74 2.30 12.13
N PRO A 49 13.81 0.97 12.40
CA PRO A 49 12.80 0.01 11.99
C PRO A 49 11.43 0.24 12.62
N GLY A 50 11.32 1.03 13.70
CA GLY A 50 10.04 1.39 14.31
C GLY A 50 9.10 2.13 13.35
N GLY A 51 9.62 2.69 12.25
CA GLY A 51 8.79 3.21 11.17
C GLY A 51 7.97 2.13 10.43
N LEU A 52 8.42 0.87 10.43
CA LEU A 52 7.67 -0.26 9.85
C LEU A 52 6.41 -0.59 10.66
N GLU A 53 6.45 -0.47 11.99
CA GLU A 53 5.27 -0.66 12.84
C GLU A 53 4.17 0.33 12.46
N LYS A 54 4.54 1.60 12.23
CA LYS A 54 3.59 2.62 11.77
C LYS A 54 2.97 2.28 10.41
N LEU A 55 3.73 1.64 9.50
CA LEU A 55 3.20 1.17 8.23
C LEU A 55 2.24 -0.01 8.40
N ILE A 56 2.47 -0.89 9.36
CA ILE A 56 1.55 -2.00 9.68
C ILE A 56 0.24 -1.43 10.25
N GLU A 57 0.33 -0.47 11.16
CA GLU A 57 -0.83 0.15 11.81
C GLU A 57 -1.67 1.02 10.86
N ASN A 58 -1.00 1.79 9.99
CA ASN A 58 -1.66 2.83 9.19
C ASN A 58 -1.68 2.51 7.68
N GLY A 59 -1.17 1.35 7.27
CA GLY A 59 -0.97 1.01 5.87
C GLY A 59 0.03 1.95 5.17
N LEU A 60 -0.04 2.02 3.84
CA LEU A 60 0.79 2.93 3.03
C LEU A 60 0.29 4.39 3.05
N TRP A 61 -0.79 4.69 3.76
CA TRP A 61 -1.41 6.02 3.76
C TRP A 61 -0.51 7.17 4.20
N PRO A 62 0.38 7.02 5.21
CA PRO A 62 1.32 8.09 5.60
C PRO A 62 2.30 8.50 4.50
N LEU A 63 2.48 7.66 3.47
CA LEU A 63 3.39 7.92 2.34
C LEU A 63 2.71 8.68 1.18
N ILE A 64 1.41 8.96 1.28
CA ILE A 64 0.61 9.57 0.21
C ILE A 64 0.34 11.04 0.56
N ASP A 65 0.78 11.96 -0.30
CA ASP A 65 0.60 13.42 -0.13
C ASP A 65 -0.89 13.82 0.06
N LYS A 66 -1.78 13.18 -0.71
CA LYS A 66 -3.23 13.44 -0.67
C LYS A 66 -4.01 12.14 -0.50
N PRO A 67 -4.15 11.64 0.74
CA PRO A 67 -4.83 10.38 1.00
C PRO A 67 -6.33 10.49 0.69
N ASP A 68 -6.87 9.47 0.02
CA ASP A 68 -8.30 9.37 -0.27
C ASP A 68 -9.00 8.71 0.92
N ALA A 69 -9.64 9.53 1.76
CA ALA A 69 -10.35 9.06 2.96
C ALA A 69 -11.44 8.02 2.66
N THR A 70 -12.03 8.04 1.45
CA THR A 70 -13.03 7.03 1.07
C THR A 70 -12.35 5.68 0.85
N ARG A 71 -11.21 5.65 0.15
CA ARG A 71 -10.43 4.42 -0.07
C ARG A 71 -9.80 3.89 1.21
N MET A 72 -9.40 4.78 2.12
CA MET A 72 -8.98 4.39 3.47
C MET A 72 -10.10 3.61 4.18
N ALA A 73 -11.31 4.17 4.22
CA ALA A 73 -12.46 3.54 4.86
C ALA A 73 -12.89 2.22 4.19
N GLU A 74 -12.60 2.06 2.90
CA GLU A 74 -12.83 0.82 2.15
C GLU A 74 -11.75 -0.25 2.37
N GLY A 75 -10.66 0.07 3.07
CA GLY A 75 -9.59 -0.87 3.42
C GLY A 75 -8.47 -1.01 2.39
N PHE A 76 -8.27 -0.02 1.52
CA PHE A 76 -7.14 0.00 0.60
C PHE A 76 -5.81 0.26 1.32
N ASN A 77 -4.70 -0.10 0.67
CA ASN A 77 -3.32 0.15 1.11
C ASN A 77 -2.92 -0.47 2.46
N ASN A 78 -3.67 -1.46 2.95
CA ASN A 78 -3.23 -2.30 4.05
C ASN A 78 -2.07 -3.19 3.62
N VAL A 79 -1.07 -3.35 4.50
CA VAL A 79 0.14 -4.13 4.23
C VAL A 79 0.46 -5.06 5.38
N LEU A 80 1.19 -6.12 5.04
CA LEU A 80 1.86 -6.97 6.02
C LEU A 80 3.36 -6.86 5.76
N VAL A 81 4.13 -6.80 6.84
CA VAL A 81 5.58 -6.77 6.79
C VAL A 81 6.09 -8.07 7.39
N ALA A 82 7.00 -8.73 6.69
CA ALA A 82 7.65 -9.95 7.15
C ALA A 82 9.13 -9.93 6.72
N ALA A 83 9.98 -10.48 7.58
CA ALA A 83 11.34 -10.80 7.17
C ALA A 83 11.32 -11.97 6.20
N TRP A 84 12.09 -11.89 5.12
CA TRP A 84 12.38 -13.05 4.29
C TRP A 84 13.80 -13.54 4.60
N PRO A 85 14.04 -14.87 4.54
CA PRO A 85 15.35 -15.42 4.84
C PRO A 85 16.38 -14.96 3.81
N GLN A 86 17.52 -14.45 4.30
CA GLN A 86 18.75 -14.41 3.53
C GLN A 86 19.43 -15.77 3.71
N GLU A 87 19.92 -16.35 2.61
CA GLU A 87 20.74 -17.56 2.66
C GLU A 87 22.06 -17.32 3.42
#